data_AF-A0A7J6RY01-F1
#
_entry.id   AF-A0A7J6RY01-F1
#
_cell.length_a   1.000
_cell.length_b   1.000
_cell.length_c   1.000
_cell.angle_alpha   90.00
_cell.angle_beta   90.00
_cell.angle_gamma   90.00
#
_symmetry.space_group_name_H-M   'P 1'
#
loop_
_entity.id
_entity.type
_entity.pdbx_description
1 polymer ?
#
loop_
_entity_poly.entity_id
_entity_poly.type
_entity_poly.pdbx_seq_one_letter_code
_entity_poly.pdbx_strand_id
1 'polypeptide(L)'
;DMALDNFVEMMSRVADPRFLVRKAVESAIMRELPQKYRSRYTLVMYSHNPYSKCLKAGQYAADLLEDIVTHCKISSAENINSELDLKFVTELLEKRYLPFLNDLGVSLTFTA
;
A
#
# COMPACT_ATOMS: atom_id res chain seq x y z
N ASP A 1 19.40 -1.12 -4.11
CA ASP A 1 18.53 -0.92 -2.92
C ASP A 1 17.17 -1.62 -3.04
N MET A 2 16.26 -1.24 -3.96
CA MET A 2 14.93 -1.89 -4.05
C MET A 2 14.93 -3.43 -4.25
N ALA A 3 15.88 -3.97 -5.01
CA ALA A 3 15.99 -5.41 -5.21
C ALA A 3 16.41 -6.15 -3.92
N LEU A 4 17.23 -5.49 -3.07
CA LEU A 4 17.64 -6.02 -1.78
C LEU A 4 16.48 -5.99 -0.78
N ASP A 5 15.69 -4.91 -0.77
CA ASP A 5 14.48 -4.81 0.05
C ASP A 5 13.50 -5.95 -0.28
N ASN A 6 13.29 -6.22 -1.58
CA ASN A 6 12.40 -7.30 -2.01
C ASN A 6 12.92 -8.68 -1.60
N PHE A 7 14.24 -8.91 -1.70
CA PHE A 7 14.87 -10.14 -1.23
C PHE A 7 14.67 -10.35 0.28
N VAL A 8 14.85 -9.30 1.09
CA VAL A 8 14.64 -9.34 2.54
C VAL A 8 13.16 -9.56 2.90
N GLU A 9 12.24 -8.91 2.18
CA GLU A 9 10.79 -9.08 2.35
C GLU A 9 10.36 -10.53 2.08
N MET A 10 10.89 -11.14 1.02
CA MET A 10 10.60 -12.53 0.64
C MET A 10 11.25 -13.58 1.55
N MET A 11 12.41 -13.31 2.14
CA MET A 11 13.12 -14.26 3.01
C MET A 11 12.65 -14.23 4.47
N SER A 12 12.44 -13.04 5.05
CA SER A 12 12.34 -12.88 6.51
C SER A 12 10.94 -12.58 7.02
N ARG A 13 10.04 -12.05 6.20
CA ARG A 13 8.77 -11.46 6.67
C ARG A 13 7.53 -12.26 6.32
N VAL A 14 7.65 -13.27 5.46
CA VAL A 14 6.50 -14.10 5.03
C VAL A 14 5.89 -14.90 6.20
N ALA A 15 6.66 -15.17 7.26
CA ALA A 15 6.18 -15.81 8.48
C ALA A 15 5.75 -14.84 9.59
N ASP A 16 5.90 -13.52 9.42
CA ASP A 16 5.52 -12.52 10.41
C ASP A 16 4.01 -12.23 10.32
N PRO A 17 3.21 -12.51 11.38
CA PRO A 17 1.77 -12.24 11.38
C PRO A 17 1.42 -10.78 11.10
N ARG A 18 2.23 -9.81 11.56
CA ARG A 18 1.98 -8.37 11.28
C ARG A 18 2.18 -8.05 9.80
N PHE A 19 3.18 -8.67 9.18
CA PHE A 19 3.41 -8.52 7.75
C PHE A 19 2.24 -9.10 6.94
N LEU A 20 1.72 -10.27 7.32
CA LEU A 20 0.57 -10.89 6.68
C LEU A 20 -0.70 -10.02 6.81
N VAL A 21 -0.97 -9.49 8.00
CA VAL A 21 -2.08 -8.55 8.22
C VAL A 21 -1.96 -7.34 7.31
N ARG A 22 -0.79 -6.69 7.27
CA ARG A 22 -0.55 -5.56 6.39
C ARG A 22 -0.75 -5.88 4.92
N LYS A 23 -0.25 -7.02 4.44
CA LYS A 23 -0.40 -7.44 3.04
C LYS A 23 -1.85 -7.70 2.68
N ALA A 24 -2.61 -8.29 3.60
CA ALA A 24 -4.01 -8.55 3.38
C ALA A 24 -4.83 -7.23 3.40
N VAL A 25 -4.48 -6.26 4.25
CA VAL A 25 -5.06 -4.90 4.23
C VAL A 25 -4.74 -4.21 2.90
N GLU A 26 -3.48 -4.25 2.47
CA GLU A 26 -3.06 -3.70 1.17
C GLU A 26 -3.87 -4.29 0.02
N SER A 27 -4.04 -5.62 0.01
CA SER A 27 -4.81 -6.33 -1.00
C SER A 27 -6.30 -5.95 -0.97
N ALA A 28 -6.89 -5.77 0.21
CA ALA A 28 -8.28 -5.35 0.35
C ALA A 28 -8.46 -3.92 -0.20
N ILE A 29 -7.60 -2.99 0.18
CA ILE A 29 -7.64 -1.60 -0.30
C ILE A 29 -7.48 -1.55 -1.82
N MET A 30 -6.56 -2.32 -2.40
CA MET A 30 -6.38 -2.39 -3.86
C MET A 30 -7.62 -2.92 -4.60
N ARG A 31 -8.39 -3.83 -3.97
CA ARG A 31 -9.60 -4.40 -4.54
C ARG A 31 -10.78 -3.43 -4.44
N GLU A 32 -10.98 -2.81 -3.28
CA GLU A 32 -12.11 -1.91 -3.02
C GLU A 32 -11.90 -0.50 -3.61
N LEU A 33 -10.65 -0.02 -3.65
CA LEU A 33 -10.28 1.34 -4.07
C LEU A 33 -9.18 1.36 -5.16
N PRO A 34 -9.36 0.64 -6.29
CA PRO A 34 -8.31 0.46 -7.30
C PRO A 34 -7.85 1.78 -7.94
N GLN A 35 -8.71 2.80 -7.98
CA GLN A 35 -8.37 4.10 -8.56
C GLN A 35 -7.61 5.01 -7.59
N LYS A 36 -7.58 4.69 -6.29
CA LYS A 36 -6.99 5.54 -5.24
C LYS A 36 -5.71 4.95 -4.63
N TYR A 37 -5.49 3.65 -4.78
CA TYR A 37 -4.32 2.99 -4.21
C TYR A 37 -3.78 1.87 -5.11
N ARG A 38 -2.45 1.81 -5.20
CA ARG A 38 -1.69 0.78 -5.92
C ARG A 38 -0.42 0.44 -5.14
N SER A 39 -0.07 -0.84 -5.10
CA SER A 39 1.17 -1.29 -4.45
C SER A 39 2.41 -0.71 -5.14
N ARG A 40 3.52 -0.62 -4.40
CA ARG A 40 4.83 -0.26 -4.98
C ARG A 40 5.20 -1.17 -6.15
N TYR A 41 4.93 -2.47 -6.04
CA TYR A 41 5.21 -3.42 -7.12
C TYR A 41 4.44 -3.06 -8.40
N THR A 42 3.15 -2.74 -8.27
CA THR A 42 2.34 -2.30 -9.42
C THR A 42 2.89 -1.04 -10.06
N LEU A 43 3.31 -0.05 -9.24
CA LEU A 43 3.92 1.19 -9.74
C LEU A 43 5.25 0.96 -10.46
N VAL A 44 6.02 -0.05 -10.06
CA VAL A 44 7.31 -0.37 -10.69
C VAL A 44 7.12 -1.15 -11.99
N MET A 45 6.17 -2.08 -12.02
CA MET A 45 6.02 -3.04 -13.12
C MET A 45 5.13 -2.54 -14.26
N TYR A 46 4.10 -1.76 -13.95
CA TYR A 46 3.04 -1.45 -14.92
C TYR A 46 2.97 0.02 -15.32
N SER A 47 3.77 0.90 -14.70
CA SER A 47 3.81 2.31 -15.09
C SER A 47 5.21 2.76 -15.47
N HIS A 48 5.29 3.94 -16.08
CA HIS A 48 6.54 4.62 -16.43
C HIS A 48 7.03 5.56 -15.31
N ASN A 49 6.57 5.37 -14.07
CA ASN A 49 6.99 6.19 -12.96
C ASN A 49 8.49 5.95 -12.67
N PRO A 50 9.31 7.00 -12.46
CA PRO A 50 10.69 6.83 -12.05
C PRO A 50 10.83 6.00 -10.77
N TYR A 51 11.76 5.05 -10.77
CA TYR A 51 12.01 4.15 -9.65
C TYR A 51 12.24 4.84 -8.31
N SER A 52 12.93 5.98 -8.30
CA SER A 52 13.14 6.79 -7.10
C SER A 52 11.85 7.34 -6.50
N LYS A 53 10.86 7.64 -7.35
CA LYS A 53 9.52 8.06 -6.92
C LYS A 53 8.68 6.87 -6.45
N CYS A 54 8.73 5.73 -7.15
CA CYS A 54 8.06 4.50 -6.71
C CYS A 54 8.55 4.04 -5.34
N LEU A 55 9.85 4.18 -5.07
CA LEU A 55 10.41 3.89 -3.76
C LEU A 55 9.82 4.79 -2.66
N LYS A 56 9.80 6.11 -2.87
CA LYS A 56 9.22 7.08 -1.93
C LYS A 56 7.72 6.87 -1.72
N ALA A 57 6.97 6.59 -2.79
CA ALA A 57 5.55 6.25 -2.73
C ALA A 57 5.31 5.00 -1.89
N GLY A 58 6.11 3.94 -2.10
CA GLY A 58 6.01 2.70 -1.33
C GLY A 58 6.38 2.84 0.14
N GLN A 59 7.36 3.69 0.47
CA GLN A 59 7.71 4.01 1.86
C GLN A 59 6.54 4.70 2.57
N TYR A 60 5.97 5.74 1.95
CA TYR A 60 4.80 6.43 2.49
C TYR A 60 3.60 5.48 2.64
N ALA A 61 3.36 4.64 1.64
CA ALA A 61 2.30 3.65 1.68
C ALA A 61 2.48 2.63 2.81
N ALA A 62 3.73 2.23 3.11
CA ALA A 62 4.02 1.32 4.22
C ALA A 62 3.61 1.91 5.57
N ASP A 63 3.89 3.20 5.80
CA ASP A 63 3.49 3.91 7.02
C ASP A 63 1.97 4.09 7.08
N LEU A 64 1.35 4.46 5.96
CA LEU A 64 -0.10 4.61 5.85
C LEU A 64 -0.85 3.30 6.12
N LEU A 65 -0.33 2.16 5.67
CA LEU A 65 -0.92 0.85 5.97
C LEU A 65 -0.83 0.51 7.47
N GLU A 66 0.24 0.91 8.15
CA GLU A 66 0.37 0.73 9.61
C GLU A 66 -0.65 1.59 10.37
N ASP A 67 -0.86 2.85 9.94
CA ASP A 67 -1.89 3.73 10.48
C ASP A 67 -3.29 3.09 10.35
N ILE A 68 -3.59 2.48 9.19
CA ILE A 68 -4.87 1.82 8.92
C ILE A 68 -5.06 0.59 9.81
N VAL A 69 -4.05 -0.29 9.88
CA VAL A 69 -4.10 -1.50 10.72
C VAL A 69 -4.34 -1.11 12.18
N THR A 70 -3.66 -0.07 12.67
CA THR A 70 -3.80 0.43 14.04
C THR A 70 -5.18 1.03 14.28
N HIS A 71 -5.68 1.87 13.36
CA HIS A 71 -6.98 2.52 13.50
C HIS A 71 -8.14 1.53 13.47
N CYS A 72 -8.11 0.60 12.51
CA CYS A 72 -9.14 -0.43 12.34
C CYS A 72 -9.00 -1.58 13.36
N LYS A 73 -7.93 -1.56 14.18
CA LYS A 73 -7.59 -2.59 15.18
C LYS A 73 -7.54 -4.01 14.58
N ILE A 74 -7.01 -4.11 13.37
CA ILE A 74 -7.00 -5.37 12.63
C ILE A 74 -5.97 -6.31 13.27
N SER A 75 -6.47 -7.42 13.79
CA SER A 75 -5.67 -8.38 14.55
C SER A 75 -5.34 -9.66 13.78
N SER A 76 -6.09 -9.95 12.71
CA SER A 76 -5.91 -11.13 11.86
C SER A 76 -6.25 -10.82 10.40
N ALA A 77 -5.58 -11.53 9.48
CA ALA A 77 -5.83 -11.41 8.05
C ALA A 77 -7.22 -11.94 7.63
N GLU A 78 -7.85 -12.79 8.45
CA GLU A 78 -9.14 -13.42 8.15
C GLU A 78 -10.33 -12.45 8.29
N ASN A 79 -10.22 -11.43 9.16
CA ASN A 79 -11.33 -10.54 9.52
C ASN A 79 -11.31 -9.18 8.79
N ILE A 80 -10.42 -8.99 7.82
CA ILE A 80 -10.19 -7.68 7.20
C ILE A 80 -11.45 -7.11 6.56
N ASN A 81 -12.25 -7.92 5.86
CA ASN A 81 -13.44 -7.41 5.17
C ASN A 81 -14.51 -6.89 6.15
N SER A 82 -14.53 -7.39 7.38
CA SER A 82 -15.45 -6.92 8.43
C SER A 82 -14.87 -5.80 9.30
N GLU A 83 -13.55 -5.74 9.46
CA GLU A 83 -12.87 -4.79 10.35
C GLU A 83 -12.38 -3.52 9.62
N LEU A 84 -12.25 -3.55 8.29
CA LEU A 84 -11.73 -2.43 7.51
C LEU A 84 -12.76 -1.31 7.36
N ASP A 85 -12.50 -0.16 7.99
CA ASP A 85 -13.28 1.05 7.79
C ASP A 85 -12.94 1.72 6.45
N LEU A 86 -13.67 1.34 5.40
CA LEU A 86 -13.49 1.88 4.05
C LEU A 86 -13.71 3.40 3.97
N LYS A 87 -14.55 3.98 4.85
CA LYS A 87 -14.79 5.42 4.85
C LYS A 87 -13.55 6.13 5.37
N PHE A 88 -13.02 5.69 6.51
CA PHE A 88 -11.77 6.21 7.06
C PHE A 88 -10.62 6.06 6.05
N VAL A 89 -10.46 4.88 5.46
CA VAL A 89 -9.39 4.62 4.48
C VAL A 89 -9.53 5.54 3.27
N THR A 90 -10.75 5.71 2.75
CA THR A 90 -10.99 6.61 1.61
C THR A 90 -10.60 8.04 1.94
N GLU A 91 -11.04 8.56 3.09
CA GLU A 91 -10.69 9.91 3.53
C GLU A 91 -9.18 10.07 3.76
N LEU A 92 -8.53 9.06 4.32
CA LEU A 92 -7.09 9.06 4.55
C LEU A 92 -6.32 9.12 3.22
N LEU A 93 -6.72 8.32 2.24
CA LEU A 93 -6.12 8.33 0.92
C LEU A 93 -6.31 9.68 0.22
N GLU A 94 -7.52 10.24 0.25
CA GLU A 94 -7.82 11.51 -0.41
C GLU A 94 -7.13 12.71 0.25
N LYS A 95 -7.03 12.74 1.58
CA LYS A 95 -6.47 13.88 2.31
C LYS A 95 -4.95 13.82 2.44
N ARG A 96 -4.35 12.63 2.46
CA ARG A 96 -2.91 12.46 2.72
C ARG A 96 -2.15 11.81 1.56
N TYR A 97 -2.65 10.70 1.02
CA TYR A 97 -1.89 9.90 0.05
C TYR A 97 -1.91 10.48 -1.38
N LEU A 98 -3.10 10.77 -1.92
CA LEU A 98 -3.24 11.29 -3.27
C LEU A 98 -2.56 12.65 -3.48
N PRO A 99 -2.66 13.63 -2.55
CA PRO A 99 -1.89 14.86 -2.65
C PRO A 99 -0.38 14.60 -2.64
N PHE A 100 0.10 13.72 -1.77
CA PHE A 100 1.52 13.35 -1.73
C PHE A 100 2.01 12.73 -3.05
N LEU A 101 1.22 11.83 -3.66
CA LEU A 101 1.57 11.26 -4.96
C LEU A 101 1.58 12.31 -6.08
N ASN A 102 0.63 13.25 -6.05
CA ASN A 102 0.59 14.35 -7.01
C ASN A 102 1.81 15.25 -6.89
N ASP A 103 2.20 15.64 -5.67
CA ASP A 103 3.40 16.44 -5.39
C ASP A 103 4.67 15.71 -5.82
N LEU A 104 4.70 14.39 -5.63
CA LEU A 104 5.81 13.54 -6.09
C LEU A 104 5.79 13.34 -7.61
N GLY A 105 4.67 13.63 -8.29
CA GLY A 105 4.45 13.40 -9.71
C GLY A 105 4.45 11.90 -10.06
N VAL A 106 3.72 11.11 -9.28
CA VAL A 106 3.49 9.66 -9.48
C VAL A 106 2.08 9.46 -10.01
N SER A 107 1.95 8.83 -11.17
CA SER A 107 0.64 8.47 -11.74
C SER A 107 0.16 7.11 -11.24
N LEU A 108 -1.12 7.00 -10.92
CA LEU A 108 -1.83 5.73 -10.65
C LEU A 108 -2.55 5.18 -11.89
N THR A 109 -2.43 5.84 -13.04
CA THR A 109 -3.00 5.38 -14.30
C THR A 109 -2.01 4.46 -15.00
N PHE A 110 -2.46 3.26 -15.35
CA PHE A 110 -1.68 2.29 -16.12
C PHE A 110 -2.35 2.16 -17.48
N THR A 111 -1.65 2.50 -18.55
CA THR A 111 -2.06 2.15 -19.91
C THR A 111 -1.80 0.66 -20.09
N ALA A 112 -2.82 -0.07 -20.55
CA ALA A 112 -2.68 -1.44 -21.05
C ALA A 112 -1.87 -1.47 -22.35
#